data_AF-X0SJ79-F1
#
_entry.id   AF-X0SJ79-F1
#
_cell.length_a   1.000
_cell.length_b   1.000
_cell.length_c   1.000
_cell.angle_alpha   90.00
_cell.angle_beta   90.00
_cell.angle_gamma   90.00
#
_symmetry.space_group_name_H-M   'P 1'
#
loop_
_entity.id
_entity.type
_entity.pdbx_description
1 polymer ?
#
loop_
_entity_poly.entity_id
_entity_poly.type
_entity_poly.pdbx_seq_one_letter_code
_entity_poly.pdbx_strand_id
1 'polypeptide(L)'
;MNEKDLFPDYQPKLTPDTFRDYIKNPDSKVIQIIDEIGQPTAENLNEVLRLFNIYKTESEKNPGCSQPSNIVLGADPDQYFPSEEEILVSELGKMIKSIIETNLKEKIDDVKKEEGKSSQTLTFNEIYYRHLDVMGSGRFFYAEKKELETVILL
;
A
#
# COMPACT_ATOMS: atom_id res chain seq x y z
N MET A 1 2.94 -17.53 -33.49
CA MET A 1 2.34 -18.37 -32.45
C MET A 1 1.78 -17.43 -31.41
N ASN A 2 0.48 -17.49 -31.10
CA ASN A 2 -0.07 -16.73 -29.99
C ASN A 2 0.33 -17.43 -28.69
N GLU A 3 0.63 -16.68 -27.63
CA GLU A 3 0.99 -17.23 -26.32
C GLU A 3 -0.10 -18.16 -25.74
N LYS A 4 -1.37 -17.91 -26.10
CA LYS A 4 -2.51 -18.78 -25.79
C LYS A 4 -2.42 -20.19 -26.39
N ASP A 5 -1.71 -20.35 -27.51
CA ASP A 5 -1.55 -21.66 -28.16
C ASP A 5 -0.51 -22.53 -27.44
N LEU A 6 0.38 -21.93 -26.64
CA LEU A 6 1.42 -22.60 -25.88
C LEU A 6 1.02 -22.87 -24.42
N PHE A 7 0.19 -21.99 -23.84
CA PHE A 7 -0.25 -22.06 -22.45
C PHE A 7 -1.76 -21.78 -22.36
N PRO A 8 -2.61 -22.80 -22.60
CA PRO A 8 -4.06 -22.61 -22.68
C PRO A 8 -4.69 -22.13 -21.36
N ASP A 9 -4.04 -22.43 -20.23
CA ASP A 9 -4.49 -22.02 -18.89
C ASP A 9 -3.91 -20.66 -18.43
N TYR A 10 -3.01 -20.07 -19.21
CA TYR A 10 -2.40 -18.79 -18.83
C TYR A 10 -3.39 -17.63 -19.03
N GLN A 11 -3.65 -16.92 -17.93
CA GLN A 11 -4.44 -15.69 -17.94
C GLN A 11 -3.59 -14.52 -17.42
N PRO A 12 -3.30 -13.50 -18.26
CA PRO A 12 -2.57 -12.33 -17.81
C PRO A 12 -3.40 -11.55 -16.79
N LYS A 13 -2.73 -10.93 -15.81
CA LYS A 13 -3.40 -10.05 -14.86
C LYS A 13 -3.75 -8.74 -15.56
N LEU A 14 -5.03 -8.39 -15.53
CA LEU A 14 -5.54 -7.14 -16.13
C LEU A 14 -5.81 -6.05 -15.09
N THR A 15 -5.73 -6.38 -13.80
CA THR A 15 -5.95 -5.45 -12.70
C THR A 15 -4.62 -4.88 -12.17
N PRO A 16 -4.61 -3.66 -11.60
CA PRO A 16 -3.42 -3.10 -10.95
C PRO A 16 -2.90 -4.00 -9.82
N ASP A 17 -1.59 -4.03 -9.62
CA ASP A 17 -0.96 -4.75 -8.50
C ASP A 17 -1.17 -4.02 -7.18
N THR A 18 -1.56 -4.78 -6.16
CA THR A 18 -1.95 -4.25 -4.85
C THR A 18 -1.22 -4.99 -3.72
N PHE A 19 -1.29 -4.43 -2.52
CA PHE A 19 -0.75 -5.08 -1.33
C PHE A 19 -1.39 -6.47 -1.09
N ARG A 20 -2.64 -6.69 -1.55
CA ARG A 20 -3.31 -8.00 -1.44
C ARG A 20 -2.71 -9.05 -2.36
N ASP A 21 -2.19 -8.63 -3.51
CA ASP A 21 -1.48 -9.53 -4.40
C ASP A 21 -0.11 -9.92 -3.82
N TYR A 22 0.54 -8.99 -3.13
CA TYR A 22 1.83 -9.18 -2.48
C TYR A 22 1.74 -10.02 -1.20
N ILE A 23 0.75 -9.75 -0.34
CA ILE A 23 0.55 -10.46 0.93
C ILE A 23 -0.16 -11.79 0.67
N LYS A 24 0.59 -12.88 0.80
CA LYS A 24 0.05 -14.24 0.61
C LYS A 24 -0.75 -14.78 1.79
N ASN A 25 -0.56 -14.20 2.98
CA ASN A 25 -1.23 -14.65 4.19
C ASN A 25 -2.56 -13.89 4.38
N PRO A 26 -3.73 -14.55 4.26
CA PRO A 26 -5.03 -13.89 4.46
C PRO A 26 -5.22 -13.40 5.90
N ASP A 27 -4.51 -13.99 6.88
CA ASP A 27 -4.56 -13.59 8.29
C ASP A 27 -3.57 -12.45 8.62
N SER A 28 -3.01 -11.78 7.61
CA SER A 28 -2.12 -10.64 7.83
C SER A 28 -2.86 -9.49 8.52
N LYS A 29 -2.18 -8.87 9.48
CA LYS A 29 -2.65 -7.68 10.21
C LYS A 29 -3.00 -6.55 9.24
N VAL A 30 -2.25 -6.42 8.13
CA VAL A 30 -2.51 -5.43 7.08
C VAL A 30 -3.91 -5.62 6.49
N ILE A 31 -4.23 -6.85 6.08
CA ILE A 31 -5.51 -7.17 5.44
C ILE A 31 -6.67 -6.88 6.40
N GLN A 32 -6.56 -7.36 7.65
CA GLN A 32 -7.59 -7.20 8.66
C GLN A 32 -7.92 -5.72 8.94
N ILE A 33 -6.90 -4.89 9.14
CA ILE A 33 -7.09 -3.47 9.45
C ILE A 33 -7.67 -2.72 8.25
N ILE A 34 -7.15 -2.96 7.05
CA ILE A 34 -7.64 -2.29 5.84
C ILE A 34 -9.08 -2.70 5.52
N ASP A 35 -9.44 -3.97 5.75
CA ASP A 35 -10.82 -4.44 5.60
C ASP A 35 -11.78 -3.87 6.66
N GLU A 36 -11.32 -3.71 7.90
CA GLU A 36 -12.11 -3.12 8.99
C GLU A 36 -12.45 -1.64 8.73
N ILE A 37 -11.50 -0.87 8.18
CA ILE A 37 -11.72 0.54 7.79
C ILE A 37 -12.71 0.65 6.63
N GLY A 38 -12.60 -0.26 5.65
CA GLY A 38 -13.41 -0.27 4.45
C GLY A 38 -13.05 0.84 3.45
N GLN A 39 -14.07 1.42 2.81
CA GLN A 39 -13.86 2.43 1.76
C GLN A 39 -13.38 3.76 2.34
N PRO A 40 -12.42 4.45 1.71
CA PRO A 40 -11.93 5.75 2.17
C PRO A 40 -13.03 6.80 2.06
N THR A 41 -13.55 7.26 3.19
CA THR A 41 -14.65 8.24 3.27
C THR A 41 -14.31 9.34 4.28
N ALA A 42 -15.01 10.47 4.25
CA ALA A 42 -14.74 11.53 5.23
C ALA A 42 -15.07 11.08 6.66
N GLU A 43 -16.04 10.18 6.79
CA GLU A 43 -16.57 9.63 8.03
C GLU A 43 -15.53 8.76 8.76
N ASN A 44 -14.66 8.04 8.03
CA ASN A 44 -13.61 7.22 8.63
C ASN A 44 -12.23 7.91 8.69
N LEU A 45 -12.11 9.16 8.22
CA LEU A 45 -10.84 9.90 8.21
C LEU A 45 -10.15 9.92 9.57
N ASN A 46 -10.91 10.08 10.65
CA ASN A 46 -10.34 10.11 12.00
C ASN A 46 -9.68 8.80 12.40
N GLU A 47 -10.33 7.68 12.07
CA GLU A 47 -9.81 6.36 12.37
C GLU A 47 -8.57 6.06 11.52
N VAL A 48 -8.62 6.41 10.23
CA VAL A 48 -7.46 6.28 9.32
C VAL A 48 -6.27 7.09 9.83
N LEU A 49 -6.49 8.33 10.29
CA LEU A 49 -5.44 9.18 10.86
C LEU A 49 -4.85 8.63 12.17
N ARG A 50 -5.71 8.09 13.04
CA ARG A 50 -5.29 7.48 14.31
C ARG A 50 -4.38 6.29 14.04
N LEU A 51 -4.81 5.38 13.16
CA LEU A 51 -4.05 4.19 12.78
C LEU A 51 -2.76 4.57 12.05
N PHE A 52 -2.80 5.56 11.16
CA PHE A 52 -1.61 6.06 10.47
C PHE A 52 -0.53 6.51 11.46
N ASN A 53 -0.88 7.31 12.47
CA ASN A 53 0.08 7.79 13.47
C ASN A 53 0.68 6.66 14.33
N ILE A 54 -0.14 5.67 14.68
CA ILE A 54 0.32 4.46 15.40
C ILE A 54 1.34 3.72 14.53
N TYR A 55 0.95 3.34 13.32
CA TYR A 55 1.79 2.53 12.45
C TYR A 55 3.00 3.28 11.90
N LYS A 56 2.95 4.60 11.77
CA LYS A 56 4.12 5.42 11.44
C LYS A 56 5.22 5.20 12.47
N THR A 57 4.87 5.32 13.75
CA THR A 57 5.80 5.08 14.86
C THR A 57 6.29 3.62 14.90
N GLU A 58 5.43 2.65 14.60
CA GLU A 58 5.83 1.24 14.58
C GLU A 58 6.74 0.91 13.38
N SER A 59 6.49 1.51 12.22
CA SER A 59 7.29 1.33 10.99
C SER A 59 8.72 1.84 11.14
N GLU A 60 8.92 2.90 11.92
CA GLU A 60 10.25 3.43 12.24
C GLU A 60 11.04 2.48 13.15
N LYS A 61 10.35 1.69 13.98
CA LYS A 61 10.97 0.69 14.86
C LYS A 61 11.23 -0.63 14.12
N ASN A 62 10.36 -0.97 13.18
CA ASN A 62 10.42 -2.20 12.39
C ASN A 62 10.45 -1.87 10.89
N PRO A 63 11.54 -1.25 10.38
CA PRO A 63 11.65 -0.97 8.96
C PRO A 63 11.82 -2.27 8.16
N GLY A 64 11.29 -2.29 6.95
CA GLY A 64 11.64 -3.29 5.95
C GLY A 64 13.11 -3.20 5.54
N CYS A 65 13.55 -4.18 4.75
CA CYS A 65 14.93 -4.24 4.29
C CYS A 65 15.02 -4.71 2.84
N SER A 66 16.07 -4.27 2.17
CA SER A 66 16.49 -4.84 0.91
C SER A 66 17.34 -6.08 1.18
N GLN A 67 17.07 -7.16 0.44
CA GLN A 67 17.86 -8.38 0.52
C GLN A 67 18.02 -9.01 -0.87
N PRO A 68 19.10 -9.81 -1.07
CA PRO A 68 19.29 -10.54 -2.30
C PRO A 68 18.09 -11.42 -2.63
N SER A 69 17.61 -11.33 -3.88
CA SER A 69 16.45 -12.09 -4.35
C SER A 69 16.77 -12.90 -5.60
N ASN A 70 15.80 -13.72 -6.01
CA ASN A 70 15.98 -14.63 -7.13
C ASN A 70 15.78 -13.89 -8.47
N ILE A 71 16.88 -13.36 -9.02
CA ILE A 71 16.92 -12.68 -10.31
C ILE A 71 16.41 -13.58 -11.46
N VAL A 72 16.54 -14.91 -11.34
CA VAL A 72 16.02 -15.86 -12.35
C VAL A 72 14.51 -15.79 -12.45
N LEU A 73 13.83 -15.40 -11.37
CA LEU A 73 12.38 -15.15 -11.35
C LEU A 73 12.02 -13.69 -11.66
N GLY A 74 13.00 -12.86 -12.04
CA GLY A 74 12.82 -11.46 -12.41
C GLY A 74 12.76 -10.48 -11.22
N ALA A 75 13.13 -10.93 -10.04
CA ALA A 75 13.39 -10.03 -8.92
C ALA A 75 14.57 -9.11 -9.22
N ASP A 76 14.59 -7.92 -8.62
CA ASP A 76 15.80 -7.11 -8.63
C ASP A 76 16.92 -7.79 -7.84
N PRO A 77 18.20 -7.51 -8.15
CA PRO A 77 19.33 -8.06 -7.40
C PRO A 77 19.25 -7.77 -5.90
N ASP A 78 18.72 -6.60 -5.54
CA ASP A 78 18.45 -6.19 -4.18
C ASP A 78 16.97 -5.80 -4.05
N GLN A 79 16.13 -6.78 -3.70
CA GLN A 79 14.69 -6.62 -3.67
C GLN A 79 14.27 -6.07 -2.31
N TYR A 80 13.42 -5.05 -2.30
CA TYR A 80 12.84 -4.52 -1.07
C TYR A 80 11.73 -5.42 -0.53
N PHE A 81 11.76 -5.68 0.78
CA PHE A 81 10.73 -6.39 1.53
C PHE A 81 10.21 -5.47 2.63
N PRO A 82 9.07 -4.78 2.42
CA PRO A 82 8.48 -3.93 3.43
C PRO A 82 7.99 -4.75 4.63
N SER A 83 8.06 -4.16 5.82
CA SER A 83 7.35 -4.70 6.99
C SER A 83 5.84 -4.49 6.87
N GLU A 84 5.04 -5.23 7.65
CA GLU A 84 3.58 -5.03 7.68
C GLU A 84 3.23 -3.59 8.11
N GLU A 85 4.00 -3.02 9.03
CA GLU A 85 3.85 -1.64 9.49
C GLU A 85 4.08 -0.63 8.36
N GLU A 86 5.12 -0.83 7.54
CA GLU A 86 5.37 0.05 6.39
C GLU A 86 4.27 -0.05 5.33
N ILE A 87 3.76 -1.26 5.08
CA ILE A 87 2.61 -1.45 4.19
C ILE A 87 1.40 -0.69 4.72
N LEU A 88 1.09 -0.82 6.02
CA LEU A 88 -0.02 -0.09 6.65
C LEU A 88 0.14 1.42 6.51
N VAL A 89 1.33 1.96 6.77
CA VAL A 89 1.60 3.40 6.62
C VAL A 89 1.39 3.86 5.19
N SER A 90 1.87 3.09 4.20
CA SER A 90 1.67 3.38 2.78
C SER A 90 0.18 3.38 2.40
N GLU A 91 -0.56 2.33 2.76
CA GLU A 91 -1.96 2.19 2.36
C GLU A 91 -2.88 3.17 3.10
N LEU A 92 -2.67 3.39 4.40
CA LEU A 92 -3.40 4.42 5.16
C LEU A 92 -3.08 5.83 4.64
N GLY A 93 -1.83 6.11 4.28
CA GLY A 93 -1.44 7.37 3.66
C GLY A 93 -2.15 7.61 2.33
N LYS A 94 -2.22 6.60 1.47
CA LYS A 94 -3.00 6.65 0.21
C LYS A 94 -4.49 6.86 0.45
N MET A 95 -5.06 6.24 1.48
CA MET A 95 -6.46 6.46 1.88
C MET A 95 -6.69 7.90 2.32
N ILE A 96 -5.85 8.46 3.19
CA ILE A 96 -5.96 9.86 3.64
C ILE A 96 -5.88 10.80 2.44
N LYS A 97 -4.92 10.58 1.55
CA LYS A 97 -4.78 11.36 0.31
C LYS A 97 -6.05 11.30 -0.53
N SER A 98 -6.59 10.11 -0.74
CA SER A 98 -7.83 9.90 -1.50
C SER A 98 -9.02 10.62 -0.85
N ILE A 99 -9.17 10.55 0.48
CA ILE A 99 -10.24 11.24 1.21
C ILE A 99 -10.14 12.76 0.99
N ILE A 100 -8.94 13.33 1.11
CA ILE A 100 -8.73 14.77 0.95
C ILE A 100 -8.97 15.23 -0.50
N GLU A 101 -8.50 14.46 -1.48
CA GLU A 101 -8.64 14.80 -2.90
C GLU A 101 -10.07 14.65 -3.43
N THR A 102 -10.87 13.74 -2.86
CA THR A 102 -12.23 13.45 -3.32
C THR A 102 -13.33 14.24 -2.59
N ASN A 103 -13.06 14.74 -1.39
CA ASN A 103 -14.05 15.49 -0.61
C ASN A 103 -13.89 17.01 -0.77
N LEU A 104 -15.00 17.72 -0.61
CA LEU A 104 -14.98 19.17 -0.55
C LEU A 104 -14.18 19.62 0.69
N LYS A 105 -13.38 20.67 0.50
CA LYS A 105 -12.56 21.25 1.58
C LYS A 105 -13.39 21.60 2.82
N GLU A 106 -14.63 22.06 2.63
CA GLU A 106 -15.57 22.37 3.71
C GLU A 106 -15.88 21.15 4.58
N LYS A 107 -16.14 19.99 3.97
CA LYS A 107 -16.42 18.74 4.70
C LYS A 107 -15.21 18.28 5.52
N ILE A 108 -14.01 18.43 4.97
CA ILE A 108 -12.75 18.12 5.65
C ILE A 108 -12.50 19.10 6.80
N ASP A 109 -12.76 20.39 6.59
CA ASP A 109 -12.58 21.41 7.62
C ASP A 109 -13.61 21.26 8.76
N ASP A 110 -14.82 20.80 8.48
CA ASP A 110 -15.82 20.47 9.51
C ASP A 110 -15.38 19.27 10.36
N VAL A 111 -14.89 18.19 9.73
CA VAL A 111 -14.30 17.05 10.46
C VAL A 111 -13.11 17.49 11.33
N LYS A 112 -12.27 18.42 10.86
CA LYS A 112 -11.18 18.98 11.67
C LYS A 112 -11.69 19.78 12.87
N LYS A 113 -12.72 20.60 12.67
CA LYS A 113 -13.31 21.44 13.73
C LYS A 113 -13.99 20.60 14.81
N GLU A 114 -14.76 19.59 14.42
CA GLU A 114 -15.42 18.67 15.35
C GLU A 114 -14.40 17.99 16.28
N GLU A 115 -13.20 17.72 15.77
CA GLU A 115 -12.15 16.97 16.47
C GLU A 115 -11.06 17.85 17.08
N GLY A 116 -11.15 19.18 16.93
CA GLY A 116 -10.15 20.12 17.43
C GLY A 116 -8.75 19.97 16.81
N LYS A 117 -8.65 19.42 15.59
CA LYS A 117 -7.37 19.18 14.91
C LYS A 117 -6.92 20.42 14.14
N SER A 118 -5.70 20.88 14.40
CA SER A 118 -5.04 21.90 13.59
C SER A 118 -4.49 21.31 12.28
N SER A 119 -4.17 22.18 11.32
CA SER A 119 -3.49 21.72 10.10
C SER A 119 -2.20 20.98 10.44
N GLN A 120 -2.02 19.81 9.83
CA GLN A 120 -0.87 18.93 10.07
C GLN A 120 -0.29 18.45 8.74
N THR A 121 1.03 18.40 8.68
CA THR A 121 1.75 17.82 7.55
C THR A 121 2.04 16.36 7.84
N LEU A 122 1.52 15.45 7.02
CA LEU A 122 1.79 14.02 7.12
C LEU A 122 2.80 13.62 6.04
N THR A 123 3.82 12.86 6.41
CA THR A 123 4.79 12.31 5.45
C THR A 123 4.90 10.80 5.53
N PHE A 124 4.93 10.14 4.37
CA PHE A 124 5.07 8.70 4.28
C PHE A 124 5.71 8.28 2.96
N ASN A 125 6.32 7.09 2.94
CA ASN A 125 6.83 6.50 1.72
C ASN A 125 5.75 5.63 1.09
N GLU A 126 5.46 5.85 -0.19
CA GLU A 126 4.56 4.98 -0.94
C GLU A 126 5.27 3.66 -1.27
N ILE A 127 4.57 2.55 -1.06
CA ILE A 127 5.00 1.24 -1.55
C ILE A 127 4.20 0.93 -2.82
N TYR A 128 4.92 0.55 -3.87
CA TYR A 128 4.37 0.07 -5.11
C TYR A 128 4.57 -1.43 -5.22
N TYR A 129 3.68 -2.07 -5.98
CA TYR A 129 3.73 -3.49 -6.23
C TYR A 129 3.85 -3.72 -7.72
N ARG A 130 4.64 -4.73 -8.09
CA ARG A 130 4.74 -5.20 -9.47
C ARG A 130 4.68 -6.71 -9.49
N HIS A 131 4.11 -7.28 -10.55
CA HIS A 131 4.19 -8.70 -10.81
C HIS A 131 5.08 -9.02 -12.00
N LEU A 132 5.59 -10.25 -12.02
CA LEU A 132 6.19 -10.85 -13.20
C LEU A 132 5.62 -12.24 -13.42
N ASP A 133 5.22 -12.49 -14.66
CA ASP A 133 4.75 -13.78 -15.13
C ASP A 133 5.93 -14.55 -15.73
N VAL A 134 6.38 -15.60 -15.03
CA VAL A 134 7.50 -16.44 -15.46
C VAL A 134 6.93 -17.71 -16.10
N MET A 135 7.25 -17.92 -17.38
CA MET A 135 6.76 -19.09 -18.13
C MET A 135 7.12 -20.40 -17.39
N GLY A 136 6.10 -21.21 -17.09
CA GLY A 136 6.24 -22.49 -16.39
C GLY A 136 6.40 -22.40 -14.86
N SER A 137 6.61 -21.22 -14.30
CA SER A 137 6.83 -21.02 -12.85
C SER A 137 5.72 -20.21 -12.16
N GLY A 138 4.86 -19.55 -12.94
CA GLY A 138 3.71 -18.80 -12.44
C GLY A 138 3.98 -17.31 -12.23
N ARG A 139 3.12 -16.68 -11.43
CA ARG A 139 3.13 -15.24 -11.15
C ARG A 139 3.82 -14.95 -9.82
N PHE A 140 4.76 -14.01 -9.82
CA PHE A 140 5.46 -13.54 -8.64
C PHE A 140 5.19 -12.06 -8.42
N PHE A 141 5.08 -11.64 -7.16
CA PHE A 141 4.83 -10.26 -6.77
C PHE A 141 6.01 -9.70 -5.98
N TYR A 142 6.35 -8.45 -6.27
CA TYR A 142 7.48 -7.71 -5.71
C TYR A 142 7.00 -6.35 -5.20
N ALA A 143 7.70 -5.81 -4.21
CA ALA A 143 7.38 -4.53 -3.61
C ALA A 143 8.55 -3.54 -3.79
N GLU A 144 8.25 -2.28 -4.06
CA GLU A 144 9.23 -1.22 -4.22
C GLU A 144 8.84 -0.04 -3.34
N LYS A 145 9.83 0.53 -2.65
CA LYS A 145 9.63 1.74 -1.83
C LYS A 145 10.00 2.95 -2.66
N LYS A 146 9.10 3.92 -2.74
CA LYS A 146 9.39 5.21 -3.35
C LYS A 146 10.48 5.92 -2.55
N GLU A 147 11.52 6.39 -3.23
CA GLU A 147 12.62 7.12 -2.57
C GLU A 147 12.19 8.47 -1.99
N LEU A 148 11.22 9.12 -2.63
CA LEU A 148 10.69 10.41 -2.20
C LEU A 148 9.46 10.23 -1.31
N GLU A 149 9.51 10.83 -0.12
CA GLU A 149 8.36 10.90 0.77
C GLU A 149 7.21 11.68 0.12
N THR A 150 6.01 11.14 0.27
CA THR A 150 4.76 11.80 -0.09
C THR A 150 4.31 12.67 1.07
N VAL A 151 4.04 13.94 0.76
CA VAL A 151 3.63 14.95 1.73
C VAL A 151 2.14 15.24 1.53
N ILE A 152 1.34 15.10 2.59
CA ILE A 152 -0.06 15.48 2.63
C ILE A 152 -0.22 16.67 3.57
N LEU A 153 -0.87 17.72 3.08
CA LEU A 153 -1.32 18.83 3.91
C LEU A 153 -2.75 18.56 4.32
N LEU A 154 -2.94 18.25 5.60
CA LEU A 154 -4.26 18.15 6.20
C LEU A 154 -4.69 19.54 6.63
#